data_AF-A0A927UVN4-F1
#
_entry.id   AF-A0A927UVN4-F1
#
_cell.length_a   1.000
_cell.length_b   1.000
_cell.length_c   1.000
_cell.angle_alpha   90.00
_cell.angle_beta   90.00
_cell.angle_gamma   90.00
#
_symmetry.space_group_name_H-M   'P 1'
#
loop_
_entity.id
_entity.type
_entity.pdbx_description
1 polymer ?
#
loop_
_entity_poly.entity_id
_entity_poly.type
_entity_poly.pdbx_seq_one_letter_code
_entity_poly.pdbx_strand_id
1 'polypeptide(L)'
;MIIYIFVKLFTLFFTGSTREIIIIETKQWIGKNIKNIVCNEILKSDRYLTEDKVISIATMQKRNNEESDIDKALTLVYNAVDKYDNLIVEEVRNFANASKDKNSSNYKKYSHQRSDTSSKDKANQYELNNKIFEENMRNIENKLMSYNPSKKQKDAITKENNNSIIKQLKGTNSTSYMVKNFYTVDGSTSIDKSIFKPNLLLGINNRLKSKTNNKPQILIYHTHGSEKYADSSNKRRDSVIGVGDYLTDLLERKYGYNVIHEDRKFDVVNNKWNRNAYDTALPEIKKILKKNPSIEVVIDLHRDSGSSKTVSNIDNIKVARLMFFNGVCRSNVGPRTEIPNNNLKYNLAFSLDMQMEAMKMFPGFTKKIYLKGYRYNMHLAKRYMLVEVGNNKNTVLEAKYAMIPFAKILNKVLTTN
;
A
#
# COMPACT_ATOMS: atom_id res chain seq x y z
N MET A 1 17.45 -16.34 -4.54
CA MET A 1 17.85 -16.51 -5.95
C MET A 1 19.02 -15.61 -6.33
N ILE A 2 18.86 -14.27 -6.29
CA ILE A 2 19.91 -13.30 -6.67
C ILE A 2 21.23 -13.49 -5.89
N ILE A 3 21.17 -13.64 -4.57
CA ILE A 3 22.37 -13.88 -3.73
C ILE A 3 23.15 -15.14 -4.15
N TYR A 4 22.46 -16.21 -4.51
CA TYR A 4 23.12 -17.46 -4.92
C TYR A 4 23.70 -17.37 -6.33
N ILE A 5 23.05 -16.64 -7.23
CA ILE A 5 23.58 -16.34 -8.57
C ILE A 5 24.85 -15.49 -8.44
N PHE A 6 24.86 -14.50 -7.55
CA PHE A 6 26.03 -13.69 -7.24
C PHE A 6 27.20 -14.55 -6.70
N VAL A 7 26.95 -15.43 -5.72
CA VAL A 7 27.99 -16.31 -5.16
C VAL A 7 28.58 -17.25 -6.23
N LYS A 8 27.74 -17.84 -7.09
CA LYS A 8 28.17 -18.79 -8.13
C LYS A 8 28.96 -18.09 -9.24
N LEU A 9 28.50 -16.93 -9.71
CA LEU A 9 29.22 -16.09 -10.68
C LEU A 9 30.59 -15.67 -10.14
N PHE A 10 30.66 -15.37 -8.83
CA PHE A 10 31.90 -15.03 -8.15
C PHE A 10 32.85 -16.24 -8.07
N THR A 11 32.35 -17.45 -7.80
CA THR A 11 33.20 -18.66 -7.72
C THR A 11 33.82 -18.99 -9.09
N LEU A 12 33.04 -18.93 -10.17
CA LEU A 12 33.46 -19.31 -11.52
C LEU A 12 34.43 -18.30 -12.16
N PHE A 13 34.37 -17.03 -11.74
CA PHE A 13 35.29 -15.99 -12.23
C PHE A 13 36.69 -16.12 -11.62
N PHE A 14 36.81 -16.63 -10.40
CA PHE A 14 38.09 -16.79 -9.70
C PHE A 14 38.78 -18.13 -9.94
N THR A 15 38.15 -19.07 -10.66
CA THR A 15 38.79 -20.32 -11.15
C THR A 15 39.48 -20.16 -12.50
N GLY A 16 39.50 -18.94 -13.06
CA GLY A 16 40.13 -18.67 -14.36
C GLY A 16 39.30 -19.13 -15.58
N SER A 17 38.03 -19.49 -15.37
CA SER A 17 37.15 -19.96 -16.44
C SER A 17 36.85 -18.84 -17.44
N THR A 18 36.80 -19.16 -18.73
CA THR A 18 36.49 -18.19 -19.78
C THR A 18 35.05 -17.69 -19.67
N ARG A 19 34.78 -16.51 -20.23
CA ARG A 19 33.46 -15.86 -20.18
C ARG A 19 32.32 -16.77 -20.66
N GLU A 20 32.56 -17.59 -21.67
CA GLU A 20 31.59 -18.56 -22.20
C GLU A 20 31.31 -19.71 -21.22
N ILE A 21 32.34 -20.23 -20.54
CA ILE A 21 32.21 -21.29 -19.52
C ILE A 21 31.41 -20.78 -18.32
N ILE A 22 31.66 -19.55 -17.86
CA ILE A 22 30.93 -18.94 -16.75
C ILE A 22 29.43 -18.82 -17.07
N ILE A 23 29.09 -18.43 -18.30
CA ILE A 23 27.70 -18.29 -18.75
C ILE A 23 27.02 -19.67 -18.82
N ILE A 24 27.70 -20.68 -19.39
CA ILE A 24 27.17 -22.05 -19.53
C ILE A 24 26.94 -22.68 -18.15
N GLU A 25 27.93 -22.62 -17.25
CA GLU A 25 27.82 -23.21 -15.92
C GLU A 25 26.84 -22.48 -15.02
N THR A 26 26.73 -21.15 -15.13
CA THR A 26 25.72 -20.38 -14.40
C THR A 26 24.32 -20.73 -14.88
N LYS A 27 24.10 -20.88 -16.20
CA LYS A 27 22.81 -21.33 -16.76
C LYS A 27 22.48 -22.77 -16.32
N GLN A 28 23.43 -23.68 -16.36
CA GLN A 28 23.25 -25.06 -15.88
C GLN A 28 22.97 -25.13 -14.37
N TRP A 29 23.66 -24.31 -13.56
CA TRP A 29 23.44 -24.24 -12.12
C TRP A 29 22.08 -23.64 -11.79
N ILE A 30 21.67 -22.57 -12.49
CA ILE A 30 20.34 -21.99 -12.39
C ILE A 30 19.29 -23.05 -12.75
N GLY A 31 19.41 -23.74 -13.89
CA GLY A 31 18.49 -24.80 -14.28
C GLY A 31 18.40 -25.95 -13.25
N LYS A 32 19.54 -26.38 -12.69
CA LYS A 32 19.62 -27.48 -11.71
C LYS A 32 19.05 -27.11 -10.33
N ASN A 33 19.17 -25.85 -9.93
CA ASN A 33 18.79 -25.39 -8.58
C ASN A 33 17.47 -24.62 -8.54
N ILE A 34 16.99 -24.11 -9.67
CA ILE A 34 15.65 -23.51 -9.79
C ILE A 34 14.59 -24.52 -9.37
N LYS A 35 14.71 -25.79 -9.77
CA LYS A 35 13.76 -26.83 -9.39
C LYS A 35 13.68 -27.00 -7.87
N ASN A 36 14.80 -27.07 -7.17
CA ASN A 36 14.84 -27.20 -5.70
C ASN A 36 14.39 -25.93 -4.96
N ILE A 37 14.72 -24.74 -5.50
CA ILE A 37 14.34 -23.46 -4.91
C ILE A 37 12.83 -23.20 -5.12
N VAL A 38 12.30 -23.54 -6.29
CA VAL A 38 10.87 -23.45 -6.62
C VAL A 38 10.09 -24.52 -5.87
N CYS A 39 10.56 -25.75 -5.76
CA CYS A 39 9.93 -26.78 -4.93
C CYS A 39 9.89 -26.37 -3.45
N ASN A 40 10.96 -25.79 -2.90
CA ASN A 40 10.97 -25.33 -1.49
C ASN A 40 10.05 -24.13 -1.22
N GLU A 41 9.79 -23.28 -2.22
CA GLU A 41 8.82 -22.18 -2.09
C GLU A 41 7.39 -22.65 -2.38
N ILE A 42 7.18 -23.64 -3.27
CA ILE A 42 5.87 -24.29 -3.50
C ILE A 42 5.44 -25.08 -2.25
N LEU A 43 6.35 -25.82 -1.60
CA LEU A 43 6.09 -26.56 -0.35
C LEU A 43 5.72 -25.65 0.83
N LYS A 44 6.11 -24.36 0.80
CA LYS A 44 5.66 -23.37 1.79
C LYS A 44 4.27 -22.80 1.50
N SER A 45 3.75 -23.00 0.28
CA SER A 45 2.52 -22.37 -0.19
C SER A 45 1.27 -23.27 -0.11
N ASP A 46 1.40 -24.58 0.12
CA ASP A 46 0.25 -25.49 0.18
C ASP A 46 0.37 -26.58 1.27
N ARG A 47 -0.64 -26.71 2.14
CA ARG A 47 -0.58 -27.53 3.37
C ARG A 47 -0.72 -29.05 3.18
N TYR A 48 -0.73 -29.57 1.95
CA TYR A 48 -1.03 -30.99 1.71
C TYR A 48 -0.05 -31.76 0.80
N LEU A 49 1.09 -31.18 0.46
CA LEU A 49 2.15 -31.88 -0.27
C LEU A 49 3.33 -32.16 0.66
N THR A 50 3.45 -33.41 1.10
CA THR A 50 4.66 -33.91 1.78
C THR A 50 5.73 -34.24 0.74
N GLU A 51 7.00 -34.17 1.14
CA GLU A 51 8.17 -34.47 0.30
C GLU A 51 8.04 -35.84 -0.39
N ASP A 52 7.53 -36.83 0.34
CA ASP A 52 7.24 -38.18 -0.17
C ASP A 52 6.16 -38.24 -1.25
N LYS A 53 5.15 -37.34 -1.21
CA LYS A 53 4.13 -37.24 -2.27
C LYS A 53 4.67 -36.58 -3.54
N VAL A 54 5.56 -35.60 -3.40
CA VAL A 54 6.24 -34.96 -4.54
C VAL A 54 7.16 -35.98 -5.23
N ILE A 55 7.86 -36.80 -4.44
CA ILE A 55 8.69 -37.89 -4.94
C ILE A 55 7.81 -39.01 -5.53
N SER A 56 6.68 -39.39 -4.91
CA SER A 56 5.80 -40.45 -5.43
C SER A 56 5.11 -40.04 -6.74
N ILE A 57 4.69 -38.77 -6.87
CA ILE A 57 4.12 -38.23 -8.12
C ILE A 57 5.19 -38.20 -9.23
N ALA A 58 6.42 -37.79 -8.91
CA ALA A 58 7.55 -37.83 -9.83
C ALA A 58 7.94 -39.26 -10.26
N THR A 59 7.63 -40.26 -9.43
CA THR A 59 7.95 -41.68 -9.71
C THR A 59 6.80 -42.41 -10.43
N MET A 60 5.53 -42.08 -10.14
CA MET A 60 4.34 -42.71 -10.73
C MET A 60 4.10 -42.31 -12.21
N GLN A 61 4.54 -41.14 -12.65
CA GLN A 61 4.20 -40.62 -13.98
C GLN A 61 5.31 -40.76 -15.03
N LYS A 62 6.34 -41.57 -14.77
CA LYS A 62 7.34 -41.97 -15.77
C LYS A 62 6.78 -42.94 -16.83
N ARG A 63 5.45 -43.13 -16.90
CA ARG A 63 4.79 -44.13 -17.77
C ARG A 63 3.85 -43.59 -18.87
N ASN A 64 3.35 -42.35 -18.85
CA ASN A 64 2.17 -41.99 -19.67
C ASN A 64 2.28 -40.81 -20.66
N ASN A 65 3.45 -40.20 -20.89
CA ASN A 65 3.72 -39.38 -22.08
C ASN A 65 2.69 -38.27 -22.47
N GLU A 66 2.15 -37.52 -21.51
CA GLU A 66 1.35 -36.29 -21.76
C GLU A 66 2.09 -35.02 -21.28
N GLU A 67 1.93 -33.92 -22.03
CA GLU A 67 2.61 -32.64 -21.81
C GLU A 67 2.25 -32.04 -20.44
N SER A 68 3.27 -31.69 -19.64
CA SER A 68 3.16 -31.71 -18.19
C SER A 68 2.84 -30.34 -17.58
N ASP A 69 2.18 -30.32 -16.42
CA ASP A 69 2.07 -29.10 -15.59
C ASP A 69 3.44 -28.56 -15.12
N ILE A 70 4.51 -29.35 -15.29
CA ILE A 70 5.90 -28.94 -15.09
C ILE A 70 6.35 -28.01 -16.22
N ASP A 71 5.90 -28.21 -17.47
CA ASP A 71 6.23 -27.31 -18.59
C ASP A 71 5.52 -25.95 -18.46
N LYS A 72 4.30 -25.95 -17.90
CA LYS A 72 3.60 -24.71 -17.49
C LYS A 72 4.30 -23.99 -16.34
N ALA A 73 4.77 -24.75 -15.33
CA ALA A 73 5.53 -24.20 -14.21
C ALA A 73 6.90 -23.66 -14.66
N LEU A 74 7.59 -24.35 -15.56
CA LEU A 74 8.84 -23.92 -16.16
C LEU A 74 8.63 -22.65 -16.98
N THR A 75 7.56 -22.56 -17.76
CA THR A 75 7.21 -21.34 -18.54
C THR A 75 6.94 -20.13 -17.63
N LEU A 76 6.24 -20.33 -16.51
CA LEU A 76 6.02 -19.27 -15.50
C LEU A 76 7.33 -18.82 -14.83
N VAL A 77 8.24 -19.76 -14.59
CA VAL A 77 9.56 -19.48 -14.02
C VAL A 77 10.46 -18.76 -15.04
N TYR A 78 10.47 -19.18 -16.30
CA TYR A 78 11.21 -18.50 -17.39
C TYR A 78 10.72 -17.06 -17.60
N ASN A 79 9.41 -16.83 -17.62
CA ASN A 79 8.83 -15.48 -17.74
C ASN A 79 9.12 -14.60 -16.52
N ALA A 80 9.27 -15.19 -15.32
CA ALA A 80 9.69 -14.46 -14.14
C ALA A 80 11.17 -14.07 -14.20
N VAL A 81 12.03 -14.94 -14.76
CA VAL A 81 13.46 -14.67 -14.95
C VAL A 81 13.67 -13.56 -16.01
N ASP A 82 12.96 -13.61 -17.14
CA ASP A 82 13.01 -12.59 -18.21
C ASP A 82 12.64 -11.18 -17.69
N LYS A 83 11.73 -11.11 -16.73
CA LYS A 83 11.30 -9.84 -16.09
C LYS A 83 12.40 -9.19 -15.23
N TYR A 84 13.35 -9.98 -14.73
CA TYR A 84 14.50 -9.50 -13.95
C TYR A 84 15.79 -9.41 -14.79
N ASP A 85 15.77 -9.91 -16.02
CA ASP A 85 16.95 -9.98 -16.88
C ASP A 85 17.51 -8.60 -17.21
N ASN A 86 16.66 -7.60 -17.45
CA ASN A 86 17.13 -6.23 -17.67
C ASN A 86 17.81 -5.60 -16.44
N LEU A 87 17.30 -5.89 -15.23
CA LEU A 87 17.89 -5.41 -13.98
C LEU A 87 19.21 -6.11 -13.68
N ILE A 88 19.29 -7.42 -13.92
CA ILE A 88 20.51 -8.20 -13.72
C ILE A 88 21.56 -7.81 -14.77
N VAL A 89 21.17 -7.62 -16.02
CA VAL A 89 22.06 -7.17 -17.10
C VAL A 89 22.57 -5.77 -16.85
N GLU A 90 21.74 -4.85 -16.36
CA GLU A 90 22.14 -3.48 -16.01
C GLU A 90 23.10 -3.45 -14.81
N GLU A 91 22.83 -4.25 -13.77
CA GLU A 91 23.71 -4.40 -12.60
C GLU A 91 25.06 -5.03 -12.98
N VAL A 92 25.06 -6.04 -13.86
CA VAL A 92 26.27 -6.68 -14.40
C VAL A 92 27.05 -5.71 -15.28
N ARG A 93 26.37 -4.88 -16.08
CA ARG A 93 27.00 -3.85 -16.94
C ARG A 93 27.63 -2.74 -16.09
N ASN A 94 26.96 -2.33 -15.00
CA ASN A 94 27.48 -1.38 -14.02
C ASN A 94 28.71 -1.94 -13.28
N PHE A 95 28.68 -3.21 -12.89
CA PHE A 95 29.81 -3.90 -12.27
C PHE A 95 31.02 -4.06 -13.23
N ALA A 96 30.77 -4.38 -14.50
CA ALA A 96 31.81 -4.49 -15.54
C ALA A 96 32.44 -3.14 -15.92
N ASN A 97 31.72 -2.03 -15.74
CA ASN A 97 32.27 -0.69 -15.96
C ASN A 97 33.09 -0.21 -14.75
N ALA A 98 32.68 -0.56 -13.53
CA ALA A 98 33.41 -0.23 -12.30
C ALA A 98 34.75 -0.99 -12.15
N SER A 99 34.92 -2.14 -12.83
CA SER A 99 36.13 -2.97 -12.75
C SER A 99 37.28 -2.54 -13.67
N LYS A 100 37.06 -1.53 -14.53
CA LYS A 100 38.10 -0.98 -15.43
C LYS A 100 39.04 0.02 -14.76
N ASP A 101 38.62 0.62 -13.64
CA ASP A 101 39.43 1.56 -12.86
C ASP A 101 39.55 1.08 -11.41
N LYS A 102 40.70 0.47 -11.11
CA LYS A 102 41.03 -0.11 -9.80
C LYS A 102 41.15 0.94 -8.68
N ASN A 103 41.17 2.23 -9.02
CA ASN A 103 41.27 3.32 -8.05
C ASN A 103 39.94 4.04 -7.79
N SER A 104 38.86 3.70 -8.50
CA SER A 104 37.56 4.34 -8.25
C SER A 104 36.98 3.97 -6.88
N SER A 105 36.27 4.91 -6.26
CA SER A 105 35.55 4.70 -4.98
C SER A 105 34.55 3.53 -5.05
N ASN A 106 34.04 3.23 -6.24
CA ASN A 106 33.18 2.08 -6.51
C ASN A 106 33.95 0.76 -6.51
N TYR A 107 35.18 0.68 -7.02
CA TYR A 107 35.99 -0.55 -6.98
C TYR A 107 36.32 -0.98 -5.54
N LYS A 108 36.65 -0.01 -4.67
CA LYS A 108 36.89 -0.26 -3.24
C LYS A 108 35.65 -0.73 -2.47
N LYS A 109 34.44 -0.38 -2.92
CA LYS A 109 33.15 -0.85 -2.38
C LYS A 109 32.94 -2.36 -2.60
N TYR A 110 33.45 -2.91 -3.71
CA TYR A 110 33.24 -4.31 -4.09
C TYR A 110 34.42 -5.24 -3.73
N SER A 111 35.62 -4.72 -3.47
CA SER A 111 36.83 -5.52 -3.22
C SER A 111 37.04 -6.01 -1.78
N HIS A 112 36.27 -5.50 -0.81
CA HIS A 112 36.43 -5.83 0.62
C HIS A 112 35.75 -7.15 1.08
N GLN A 113 35.17 -7.94 0.18
CA GLN A 113 34.46 -9.20 0.53
C GLN A 113 35.35 -10.46 0.48
N ARG A 114 36.63 -10.34 0.85
CA ARG A 114 37.57 -11.47 0.94
C ARG A 114 38.04 -11.64 2.40
N SER A 115 37.17 -12.16 3.26
CA SER A 115 37.54 -12.98 4.44
C SER A 115 36.31 -13.27 5.30
N ASP A 116 36.17 -14.53 5.67
CA ASP A 116 35.37 -15.11 6.76
C ASP A 116 34.36 -14.18 7.43
N THR A 117 33.08 -14.28 7.02
CA THR A 117 32.02 -13.40 7.51
C THR A 117 31.77 -13.57 9.00
N SER A 118 32.37 -12.67 9.78
CA SER A 118 32.09 -12.45 11.19
C SER A 118 30.66 -11.90 11.37
N SER A 119 30.13 -11.94 12.59
CA SER A 119 28.81 -11.37 12.93
C SER A 119 28.69 -9.86 12.61
N LYS A 120 29.80 -9.13 12.55
CA LYS A 120 29.86 -7.71 12.18
C LYS A 120 29.58 -7.47 10.68
N ASP A 121 30.00 -8.37 9.80
CA ASP A 121 29.84 -8.18 8.35
C ASP A 121 28.39 -8.40 7.88
N LYS A 122 27.67 -9.30 8.56
CA LYS A 122 26.20 -9.47 8.37
C LYS A 122 25.42 -8.25 8.83
N ALA A 123 25.84 -7.61 9.93
CA ALA A 123 25.23 -6.37 10.41
C ALA A 123 25.46 -5.21 9.44
N ASN A 124 26.68 -5.08 8.91
CA ASN A 124 27.03 -4.06 7.91
C ASN A 124 26.25 -4.22 6.59
N GLN A 125 26.05 -5.45 6.12
CA GLN A 125 25.26 -5.72 4.92
C GLN A 125 23.76 -5.45 5.12
N TYR A 126 23.22 -5.77 6.31
CA TYR A 126 21.84 -5.44 6.67
C TYR A 126 21.62 -3.92 6.71
N GLU A 127 22.56 -3.17 7.29
CA GLU A 127 22.51 -1.71 7.35
C GLU A 127 22.57 -1.08 5.95
N LEU A 128 23.46 -1.58 5.07
CA LEU A 128 23.56 -1.11 3.69
C LEU A 128 22.27 -1.37 2.90
N ASN A 129 21.67 -2.55 3.04
CA ASN A 129 20.40 -2.89 2.38
C ASN A 129 19.25 -2.01 2.87
N ASN A 130 19.22 -1.68 4.16
CA ASN A 130 18.22 -0.75 4.70
C ASN A 130 18.42 0.66 4.14
N LYS A 131 19.67 1.15 4.04
CA LYS A 131 19.97 2.46 3.44
C LYS A 131 19.51 2.54 1.99
N ILE A 132 19.79 1.51 1.18
CA ILE A 132 19.34 1.43 -0.22
C ILE A 132 17.81 1.41 -0.29
N PHE A 133 17.15 0.66 0.59
CA PHE A 133 15.69 0.62 0.65
C PHE A 133 15.10 2.01 1.00
N GLU A 134 15.66 2.69 1.99
CA GLU A 134 15.24 4.04 2.38
C GLU A 134 15.47 5.07 1.26
N GLU A 135 16.61 5.00 0.57
CA GLU A 135 16.91 5.86 -0.57
C GLU A 135 15.91 5.65 -1.71
N ASN A 136 15.62 4.38 -2.04
CA ASN A 136 14.60 4.04 -3.03
C ASN A 136 13.21 4.57 -2.62
N MET A 137 12.82 4.41 -1.36
CA MET A 137 11.56 4.97 -0.84
C MET A 137 11.52 6.50 -0.99
N ARG A 138 12.61 7.21 -0.67
CA ARG A 138 12.73 8.66 -0.84
C ARG A 138 12.66 9.09 -2.31
N ASN A 139 13.27 8.34 -3.21
CA ASN A 139 13.20 8.61 -4.66
C ASN A 139 11.76 8.47 -5.18
N ILE A 140 11.07 7.41 -4.78
CA ILE A 140 9.65 7.21 -5.12
C ILE A 140 8.77 8.32 -4.50
N GLU A 141 9.03 8.68 -3.25
CA GLU A 141 8.37 9.80 -2.58
C GLU A 141 8.52 11.10 -3.38
N ASN A 142 9.74 11.50 -3.74
CA ASN A 142 10.00 12.71 -4.51
C ASN A 142 9.29 12.69 -5.88
N LYS A 143 9.28 11.54 -6.56
CA LYS A 143 8.60 11.37 -7.84
C LYS A 143 7.08 11.50 -7.73
N LEU A 144 6.45 10.84 -6.75
CA LEU A 144 5.01 10.95 -6.52
C LEU A 144 4.61 12.34 -6.00
N MET A 145 5.48 13.00 -5.22
CA MET A 145 5.25 14.36 -4.72
C MET A 145 5.34 15.42 -5.81
N SER A 146 6.23 15.25 -6.79
CA SER A 146 6.40 16.14 -7.95
C SER A 146 5.45 15.84 -9.10
N TYR A 147 4.64 14.76 -9.00
CA TYR A 147 3.66 14.40 -10.02
C TYR A 147 2.74 15.57 -10.38
N ASN A 148 2.63 15.82 -11.69
CA ASN A 148 1.70 16.78 -12.27
C ASN A 148 0.88 16.08 -13.38
N PRO A 149 -0.42 15.82 -13.17
CA PRO A 149 -1.26 15.15 -14.17
C PRO A 149 -1.36 15.91 -15.50
N SER A 150 -1.14 17.22 -15.51
CA SER A 150 -1.20 18.03 -16.75
C SER A 150 -0.03 17.76 -17.72
N LYS A 151 1.05 17.09 -17.27
CA LYS A 151 2.21 16.78 -18.12
C LYS A 151 2.05 15.48 -18.94
N LYS A 152 1.01 14.68 -18.69
CA LYS A 152 0.74 13.43 -19.40
C LYS A 152 -0.63 13.50 -20.07
N GLN A 153 -0.68 13.29 -21.39
CA GLN A 153 -1.90 13.51 -22.19
C GLN A 153 -3.13 12.81 -21.61
N LYS A 154 -3.03 11.51 -21.29
CA LYS A 154 -4.15 10.72 -20.72
C LYS A 154 -4.61 11.24 -19.34
N ASP A 155 -3.66 11.58 -18.48
CA ASP A 155 -3.95 12.07 -17.13
C ASP A 155 -4.51 13.50 -17.18
N ALA A 156 -4.05 14.32 -18.11
CA ALA A 156 -4.54 15.67 -18.37
C ALA A 156 -6.01 15.65 -18.80
N ILE A 157 -6.37 14.79 -19.75
CA ILE A 157 -7.77 14.60 -20.20
C ILE A 157 -8.64 14.14 -19.01
N THR A 158 -8.16 13.16 -18.24
CA THR A 158 -8.91 12.65 -17.08
C THR A 158 -9.10 13.74 -16.02
N LYS A 159 -8.07 14.55 -15.76
CA LYS A 159 -8.14 15.71 -14.86
C LYS A 159 -9.15 16.75 -15.35
N GLU A 160 -9.17 17.06 -16.64
CA GLU A 160 -10.11 18.01 -17.23
C GLU A 160 -11.56 17.53 -17.09
N ASN A 161 -11.82 16.26 -17.40
CA ASN A 161 -13.12 15.63 -17.18
C ASN A 161 -13.53 15.70 -15.70
N ASN A 162 -12.60 15.38 -14.79
CA ASN A 162 -12.85 15.49 -13.35
C ASN A 162 -13.18 16.93 -12.91
N ASN A 163 -12.45 17.92 -13.44
CA ASN A 163 -12.73 19.34 -13.18
C ASN A 163 -14.11 19.75 -13.70
N SER A 164 -14.51 19.26 -14.88
CA SER A 164 -15.85 19.49 -15.42
C SER A 164 -16.94 18.90 -14.50
N ILE A 165 -16.76 17.66 -14.02
CA ILE A 165 -17.68 17.03 -13.06
C ILE A 165 -17.81 17.87 -11.78
N ILE A 166 -16.69 18.34 -11.22
CA ILE A 166 -16.68 19.15 -10.00
C ILE A 166 -17.35 20.51 -10.24
N LYS A 167 -17.07 21.16 -11.38
CA LYS A 167 -17.70 22.44 -11.77
C LYS A 167 -19.21 22.27 -11.93
N GLN A 168 -19.65 21.19 -12.59
CA GLN A 168 -21.07 20.90 -12.78
C GLN A 168 -21.77 20.60 -11.46
N LEU A 169 -21.13 19.87 -10.53
CA LEU A 169 -21.67 19.67 -9.17
C LEU A 169 -21.90 21.02 -8.47
N LYS A 170 -20.90 21.91 -8.48
CA LYS A 170 -20.97 23.23 -7.86
C LYS A 170 -22.04 24.13 -8.50
N GLY A 171 -22.19 24.08 -9.81
CA GLY A 171 -23.16 24.90 -10.54
C GLY A 171 -24.61 24.40 -10.47
N THR A 172 -24.82 23.08 -10.51
CA THR A 172 -26.18 22.50 -10.52
C THR A 172 -26.76 22.29 -9.13
N ASN A 173 -25.91 22.16 -8.10
CA ASN A 173 -26.32 21.81 -6.74
C ASN A 173 -27.21 20.54 -6.69
N SER A 174 -27.04 19.61 -7.64
CA SER A 174 -27.91 18.43 -7.77
C SER A 174 -27.44 17.28 -6.88
N THR A 175 -28.29 16.86 -5.94
CA THR A 175 -28.05 15.67 -5.09
C THR A 175 -27.90 14.40 -5.92
N SER A 176 -28.73 14.18 -6.94
CA SER A 176 -28.64 12.99 -7.78
C SER A 176 -27.34 12.96 -8.59
N TYR A 177 -26.89 14.11 -9.09
CA TYR A 177 -25.60 14.25 -9.77
C TYR A 177 -24.43 13.97 -8.82
N MET A 178 -24.48 14.50 -7.59
CA MET A 178 -23.48 14.26 -6.56
C MET A 178 -23.35 12.77 -6.23
N VAL A 179 -24.48 12.11 -5.94
CA VAL A 179 -24.51 10.68 -5.60
C VAL A 179 -24.00 9.84 -6.76
N LYS A 180 -24.46 10.12 -8.00
CA LYS A 180 -24.04 9.40 -9.20
C LYS A 180 -22.53 9.45 -9.42
N ASN A 181 -21.89 10.60 -9.21
CA ASN A 181 -20.48 10.79 -9.58
C ASN A 181 -19.50 10.49 -8.45
N PHE A 182 -19.89 10.74 -7.19
CA PHE A 182 -18.95 10.69 -6.06
C PHE A 182 -19.19 9.51 -5.11
N TYR A 183 -20.36 8.86 -5.15
CA TYR A 183 -20.74 7.85 -4.16
C TYR A 183 -21.10 6.50 -4.79
N THR A 184 -20.81 5.45 -4.05
CA THR A 184 -21.37 4.10 -4.22
C THR A 184 -22.22 3.81 -2.98
N VAL A 185 -23.52 3.60 -3.17
CA VAL A 185 -24.46 3.31 -2.07
C VAL A 185 -24.60 1.80 -1.95
N ASP A 186 -24.25 1.23 -0.80
CA ASP A 186 -24.48 -0.19 -0.55
C ASP A 186 -25.99 -0.51 -0.53
N GLY A 187 -26.36 -1.68 -1.05
CA GLY A 187 -27.78 -2.08 -1.17
C GLY A 187 -28.52 -2.19 0.18
N SER A 188 -27.81 -2.31 1.30
CA SER A 188 -28.42 -2.33 2.64
C SER A 188 -28.72 -0.95 3.21
N THR A 189 -28.35 0.13 2.52
CA THR A 189 -28.54 1.51 3.00
C THR A 189 -29.20 2.42 1.98
N SER A 190 -29.71 3.55 2.46
CA SER A 190 -30.18 4.66 1.65
C SER A 190 -29.44 5.96 2.06
N ILE A 191 -29.62 7.02 1.27
CA ILE A 191 -29.12 8.36 1.60
C ILE A 191 -30.19 9.16 2.34
N ASP A 192 -29.76 10.03 3.24
CA ASP A 192 -30.63 11.06 3.82
C ASP A 192 -30.60 12.32 2.94
N LYS A 193 -31.68 12.57 2.20
CA LYS A 193 -31.80 13.75 1.32
C LYS A 193 -31.75 15.09 2.08
N SER A 194 -31.98 15.10 3.39
CA SER A 194 -31.85 16.32 4.20
C SER A 194 -30.39 16.72 4.40
N ILE A 195 -29.47 15.74 4.42
CA ILE A 195 -28.02 15.93 4.63
C ILE A 195 -27.24 15.87 3.31
N PHE A 196 -27.62 14.99 2.38
CA PHE A 196 -26.96 14.83 1.06
C PHE A 196 -27.35 15.96 0.10
N LYS A 197 -26.97 17.19 0.45
CA LYS A 197 -27.20 18.39 -0.36
C LYS A 197 -25.84 19.01 -0.71
N PRO A 198 -25.51 19.24 -1.99
CA PRO A 198 -24.19 19.72 -2.35
C PRO A 198 -23.85 21.06 -1.69
N ASN A 199 -24.76 22.02 -1.66
CA ASN A 199 -24.56 23.31 -0.97
C ASN A 199 -24.24 23.16 0.53
N LEU A 200 -24.87 22.20 1.21
CA LEU A 200 -24.59 21.92 2.62
C LEU A 200 -23.20 21.32 2.80
N LEU A 201 -22.86 20.30 2.01
CA LEU A 201 -21.59 19.58 2.16
C LEU A 201 -20.40 20.43 1.68
N LEU A 202 -20.52 21.08 0.53
CA LEU A 202 -19.48 21.94 -0.05
C LEU A 202 -19.30 23.26 0.73
N GLY A 203 -20.29 23.66 1.54
CA GLY A 203 -20.21 24.84 2.40
C GLY A 203 -19.44 24.60 3.70
N ILE A 204 -19.08 23.35 4.03
CA ILE A 204 -18.34 23.03 5.25
C ILE A 204 -16.84 23.27 5.02
N ASN A 205 -16.26 24.16 5.81
CA ASN A 205 -14.83 24.44 5.78
C ASN A 205 -14.05 23.37 6.57
N ASN A 206 -13.22 22.60 5.86
CA ASN A 206 -12.41 21.53 6.45
C ASN A 206 -11.00 21.96 6.90
N ARG A 207 -10.61 23.22 6.71
CA ARG A 207 -9.29 23.73 7.11
C ARG A 207 -9.07 23.58 8.61
N LEU A 208 -7.83 23.28 8.99
CA LEU A 208 -7.39 23.36 10.39
C LEU A 208 -7.12 24.81 10.78
N LYS A 209 -7.39 25.15 12.04
CA LYS A 209 -7.18 26.50 12.55
C LYS A 209 -5.70 26.85 12.72
N SER A 210 -4.83 25.88 13.02
CA SER A 210 -3.39 26.07 13.10
C SER A 210 -2.61 24.77 12.84
N LYS A 211 -1.51 24.89 12.09
CA LYS A 211 -0.53 23.80 11.89
C LYS A 211 0.52 23.74 13.00
N THR A 212 0.80 24.85 13.65
CA THR A 212 1.95 25.01 14.57
C THR A 212 1.56 24.79 16.02
N ASN A 213 0.66 23.85 16.27
CA ASN A 213 0.34 23.46 17.64
C ASN A 213 1.30 22.34 18.03
N ASN A 214 2.12 22.53 19.08
CA ASN A 214 2.94 21.47 19.69
C ASN A 214 2.11 20.31 20.31
N LYS A 215 0.79 20.29 20.07
CA LYS A 215 -0.15 19.27 20.51
C LYS A 215 -0.66 18.47 19.30
N PRO A 216 -1.01 17.19 19.49
CA PRO A 216 -1.52 16.34 18.41
C PRO A 216 -2.77 16.92 17.73
N GLN A 217 -2.79 16.91 16.40
CA GLN A 217 -3.91 17.37 15.58
C GLN A 217 -4.61 16.22 14.85
N ILE A 218 -3.89 15.13 14.61
CA ILE A 218 -4.37 13.99 13.83
C ILE A 218 -4.22 12.73 14.69
N LEU A 219 -5.27 11.93 14.72
CA LEU A 219 -5.25 10.56 15.24
C LEU A 219 -5.36 9.59 14.07
N ILE A 220 -4.41 8.67 13.95
CA ILE A 220 -4.50 7.51 13.07
C ILE A 220 -4.67 6.28 13.96
N TYR A 221 -5.65 5.44 13.66
CA TYR A 221 -5.82 4.16 14.32
C TYR A 221 -6.35 3.10 13.36
N HIS A 222 -6.45 1.86 13.83
CA HIS A 222 -6.87 0.72 13.02
C HIS A 222 -7.87 -0.12 13.80
N THR A 223 -9.17 -0.01 13.51
CA THR A 223 -10.15 -0.91 14.12
C THR A 223 -9.79 -2.38 13.83
N HIS A 224 -9.33 -2.68 12.62
CA HIS A 224 -8.86 -4.01 12.19
C HIS A 224 -7.34 -4.07 12.01
N GLY A 225 -6.57 -3.77 13.06
CA GLY A 225 -5.10 -3.75 13.01
C GLY A 225 -4.42 -5.09 12.65
N SER A 226 -5.15 -6.21 12.62
CA SER A 226 -4.63 -7.50 12.18
C SER A 226 -4.58 -7.68 10.65
N GLU A 227 -5.13 -6.76 9.88
CA GLU A 227 -5.22 -6.85 8.43
C GLU A 227 -3.85 -6.91 7.72
N LYS A 228 -3.76 -7.87 6.78
CA LYS A 228 -2.54 -8.25 6.05
C LYS A 228 -2.66 -8.21 4.52
N TYR A 229 -1.75 -7.52 3.85
CA TYR A 229 -1.56 -7.52 2.40
C TYR A 229 -0.99 -8.86 1.90
N ALA A 230 -0.87 -9.00 0.58
CA ALA A 230 -0.52 -10.26 -0.08
C ALA A 230 0.89 -10.78 0.30
N ASP A 231 1.82 -9.87 0.55
CA ASP A 231 3.22 -10.13 0.93
C ASP A 231 3.49 -9.79 2.41
N SER A 232 2.44 -9.59 3.21
CA SER A 232 2.57 -9.35 4.64
C SER A 232 3.24 -10.52 5.35
N SER A 233 4.31 -10.21 6.08
CA SER A 233 4.87 -11.14 7.07
C SER A 233 4.11 -11.04 8.40
N ASN A 234 4.60 -11.70 9.46
CA ASN A 234 4.07 -11.53 10.82
C ASN A 234 4.60 -10.27 11.52
N LYS A 235 5.31 -9.39 10.82
CA LYS A 235 5.88 -8.16 11.37
C LYS A 235 4.93 -6.97 11.16
N ARG A 236 4.83 -6.10 12.16
CA ARG A 236 4.04 -4.85 12.13
C ARG A 236 4.32 -4.00 10.89
N ARG A 237 5.60 -3.82 10.53
CA ARG A 237 6.02 -3.00 9.38
C ARG A 237 5.44 -3.46 8.04
N ASP A 238 4.98 -4.72 7.97
CA ASP A 238 4.41 -5.37 6.79
C ASP A 238 2.87 -5.52 6.91
N SER A 239 2.18 -4.77 7.79
CA SER A 239 0.72 -4.78 7.95
C SER A 239 0.08 -3.42 7.68
N VAL A 240 -1.25 -3.31 7.82
CA VAL A 240 -1.97 -2.02 7.75
C VAL A 240 -1.45 -1.01 8.78
N ILE A 241 -1.00 -1.49 9.95
CA ILE A 241 -0.36 -0.66 10.98
C ILE A 241 0.95 -0.08 10.43
N GLY A 242 1.78 -0.89 9.76
CA GLY A 242 3.01 -0.42 9.11
C GLY A 242 2.78 0.56 7.96
N VAL A 243 1.60 0.54 7.33
CA VAL A 243 1.17 1.58 6.38
C VAL A 243 0.81 2.86 7.13
N GLY A 244 0.15 2.75 8.28
CA GLY A 244 -0.11 3.86 9.22
C GLY A 244 1.16 4.51 9.77
N ASP A 245 2.19 3.72 10.08
CA ASP A 245 3.52 4.22 10.51
C ASP A 245 4.10 5.15 9.42
N TYR A 246 4.02 4.73 8.16
CA TYR A 246 4.55 5.52 7.03
C TYR A 246 3.72 6.78 6.73
N LEU A 247 2.40 6.69 6.86
CA LEU A 247 1.54 7.87 6.78
C LEU A 247 1.86 8.89 7.88
N THR A 248 2.10 8.41 9.10
CA THR A 248 2.50 9.24 10.24
C THR A 248 3.79 9.99 9.93
N ASP A 249 4.86 9.29 9.52
CA ASP A 249 6.12 9.94 9.13
C ASP A 249 5.92 11.00 8.03
N LEU A 250 5.13 10.71 6.99
CA LEU A 250 4.86 11.68 5.93
C LEU A 250 4.17 12.96 6.47
N LEU A 251 3.17 12.80 7.35
CA LEU A 251 2.43 13.93 7.92
C LEU A 251 3.30 14.79 8.83
N GLU A 252 4.16 14.16 9.63
CA GLU A 252 5.08 14.86 10.53
C GLU A 252 6.23 15.49 9.75
N ARG A 253 7.01 14.69 9.03
CA ARG A 253 8.25 15.10 8.35
C ARG A 253 8.04 16.08 7.19
N LYS A 254 6.93 15.98 6.44
CA LYS A 254 6.70 16.83 5.26
C LYS A 254 5.77 18.00 5.50
N TYR A 255 4.80 17.83 6.40
CA TYR A 255 3.73 18.80 6.57
C TYR A 255 3.67 19.43 7.96
N GLY A 256 4.50 18.96 8.90
CA GLY A 256 4.65 19.53 10.23
C GLY A 256 3.45 19.29 11.14
N TYR A 257 2.65 18.26 10.89
CA TYR A 257 1.59 17.86 11.81
C TYR A 257 2.19 17.14 13.02
N ASN A 258 1.47 17.17 14.14
CA ASN A 258 1.71 16.25 15.26
C ASN A 258 0.64 15.16 15.24
N VAL A 259 1.08 13.90 15.18
CA VAL A 259 0.19 12.76 14.96
C VAL A 259 0.26 11.81 16.15
N ILE A 260 -0.89 11.36 16.64
CA ILE A 260 -0.95 10.17 17.48
C ILE A 260 -1.28 8.99 16.56
N HIS A 261 -0.42 7.97 16.57
CA HIS A 261 -0.69 6.70 15.93
C HIS A 261 -1.00 5.64 17.00
N GLU A 262 -2.27 5.26 17.08
CA GLU A 262 -2.74 4.18 17.95
C GLU A 262 -2.68 2.85 17.20
N ASP A 263 -1.87 1.95 17.72
CA ASP A 263 -1.42 0.77 17.00
C ASP A 263 -1.89 -0.56 17.59
N ARG A 264 -2.70 -0.51 18.64
CA ARG A 264 -3.35 -1.69 19.19
C ARG A 264 -4.28 -2.34 18.17
N LYS A 265 -4.33 -3.67 18.23
CA LYS A 265 -5.27 -4.48 17.46
C LYS A 265 -6.54 -4.66 18.28
N PHE A 266 -7.67 -4.15 17.78
CA PHE A 266 -8.96 -4.30 18.45
C PHE A 266 -9.75 -5.52 17.97
N ASP A 267 -9.35 -6.10 16.85
CA ASP A 267 -9.91 -7.29 16.22
C ASP A 267 -9.27 -8.61 16.69
N VAL A 268 -8.30 -8.54 17.60
CA VAL A 268 -7.68 -9.69 18.27
C VAL A 268 -7.51 -9.37 19.75
N VAL A 269 -8.18 -10.11 20.63
CA VAL A 269 -8.10 -9.96 22.10
C VAL A 269 -7.69 -11.30 22.69
N ASN A 270 -6.67 -11.31 23.55
CA ASN A 270 -6.12 -12.54 24.15
C ASN A 270 -5.82 -13.64 23.11
N ASN A 271 -5.21 -13.25 21.98
CA ASN A 271 -4.88 -14.12 20.83
C ASN A 271 -6.09 -14.80 20.16
N LYS A 272 -7.32 -14.32 20.39
CA LYS A 272 -8.55 -14.81 19.75
C LYS A 272 -9.18 -13.71 18.89
N TRP A 273 -9.76 -14.12 17.77
CA TRP A 273 -10.50 -13.23 16.88
C TRP A 273 -11.67 -12.56 17.60
N ASN A 274 -11.72 -11.23 17.54
CA ASN A 274 -12.76 -10.42 18.14
C ASN A 274 -13.65 -9.82 17.05
N ARG A 275 -14.90 -10.28 16.97
CA ARG A 275 -15.88 -9.77 16.01
C ARG A 275 -16.43 -8.39 16.39
N ASN A 276 -16.21 -7.94 17.63
CA ASN A 276 -16.69 -6.67 18.16
C ASN A 276 -15.58 -5.61 18.21
N ALA A 277 -14.72 -5.57 17.18
CA ALA A 277 -13.55 -4.71 17.14
C ALA A 277 -13.90 -3.22 17.30
N TYR A 278 -15.00 -2.74 16.70
CA TYR A 278 -15.45 -1.36 16.85
C TYR A 278 -15.84 -1.01 18.29
N ASP A 279 -16.57 -1.90 18.97
CA ASP A 279 -16.97 -1.68 20.38
C ASP A 279 -15.76 -1.73 21.31
N THR A 280 -14.77 -2.55 20.96
CA THR A 280 -13.52 -2.68 21.72
C THR A 280 -12.62 -1.45 21.53
N ALA A 281 -12.57 -0.88 20.32
CA ALA A 281 -11.80 0.33 20.03
C ALA A 281 -12.43 1.59 20.65
N LEU A 282 -13.76 1.67 20.69
CA LEU A 282 -14.50 2.87 21.09
C LEU A 282 -14.06 3.51 22.42
N PRO A 283 -13.96 2.79 23.56
CA PRO A 283 -13.55 3.40 24.83
C PRO A 283 -12.11 3.91 24.79
N GLU A 284 -11.22 3.20 24.09
CA GLU A 284 -9.81 3.55 23.98
C GLU A 284 -9.60 4.81 23.14
N ILE A 285 -10.26 4.89 21.98
CA ILE A 285 -10.19 6.08 21.13
C ILE A 285 -10.82 7.30 21.85
N LYS A 286 -11.94 7.11 22.57
CA LYS A 286 -12.52 8.19 23.41
C LYS A 286 -11.53 8.70 24.46
N LYS A 287 -10.76 7.82 25.10
CA LYS A 287 -9.74 8.19 26.09
C LYS A 287 -8.63 9.04 25.46
N ILE A 288 -8.15 8.67 24.28
CA ILE A 288 -7.14 9.44 23.53
C ILE A 288 -7.66 10.83 23.17
N LEU A 289 -8.88 10.91 22.61
CA LEU A 289 -9.49 12.18 22.23
C LEU A 289 -9.75 13.09 23.44
N LYS A 290 -10.17 12.52 24.58
CA LYS A 290 -10.35 13.27 25.83
C LYS A 290 -9.03 13.83 26.36
N LYS A 291 -7.93 13.06 26.27
CA LYS A 291 -6.59 13.50 26.70
C LYS A 291 -5.98 14.54 25.75
N ASN A 292 -6.36 14.50 24.47
CA ASN A 292 -5.81 15.34 23.40
C ASN A 292 -6.92 16.08 22.66
N PRO A 293 -7.59 17.06 23.30
CA PRO A 293 -8.71 17.79 22.69
C PRO A 293 -8.31 18.66 21.48
N SER A 294 -7.01 18.80 21.21
CA SER A 294 -6.49 19.43 19.99
C SER A 294 -6.61 18.57 18.74
N ILE A 295 -6.93 17.28 18.86
CA ILE A 295 -7.15 16.39 17.71
C ILE A 295 -8.40 16.86 16.98
N GLU A 296 -8.24 17.22 15.72
CA GLU A 296 -9.29 17.71 14.84
C GLU A 296 -9.63 16.73 13.72
N VAL A 297 -8.75 15.77 13.44
CA VAL A 297 -8.87 14.75 12.38
C VAL A 297 -8.66 13.36 12.96
N VAL A 298 -9.54 12.43 12.60
CA VAL A 298 -9.43 11.02 12.98
C VAL A 298 -9.47 10.16 11.72
N ILE A 299 -8.48 9.30 11.54
CA ILE A 299 -8.35 8.39 10.41
C ILE A 299 -8.37 6.97 10.95
N ASP A 300 -9.36 6.19 10.53
CA ASP A 300 -9.37 4.74 10.73
C ASP A 300 -8.88 4.09 9.43
N LEU A 301 -7.67 3.56 9.47
CA LEU A 301 -6.96 3.08 8.27
C LEU A 301 -7.08 1.56 8.15
N HIS A 302 -7.67 1.10 7.06
CA HIS A 302 -7.99 -0.31 6.78
C HIS A 302 -7.40 -0.74 5.44
N ARG A 303 -7.54 -2.04 5.13
CA ARG A 303 -7.49 -2.55 3.76
C ARG A 303 -8.79 -3.29 3.44
N ASP A 304 -9.25 -3.12 2.20
CA ASP A 304 -10.46 -3.78 1.74
C ASP A 304 -10.23 -5.30 1.55
N SER A 305 -11.32 -6.04 1.38
CA SER A 305 -11.28 -7.44 0.95
C SER A 305 -11.83 -7.54 -0.47
N GLY A 306 -10.97 -7.89 -1.42
CA GLY A 306 -11.32 -7.90 -2.85
C GLY A 306 -10.91 -9.18 -3.56
N SER A 307 -11.62 -9.49 -4.64
CA SER A 307 -11.32 -10.64 -5.50
C SER A 307 -10.10 -10.40 -6.40
N SER A 308 -9.85 -9.15 -6.80
CA SER A 308 -8.73 -8.76 -7.67
C SER A 308 -7.95 -7.57 -7.11
N LYS A 309 -6.64 -7.53 -7.38
CA LYS A 309 -5.76 -6.43 -6.98
C LYS A 309 -6.23 -5.10 -7.59
N THR A 310 -6.29 -4.03 -6.80
CA THR A 310 -6.68 -2.69 -7.26
C THR A 310 -5.52 -1.70 -7.15
N VAL A 311 -5.06 -1.18 -8.28
CA VAL A 311 -3.92 -0.24 -8.34
C VAL A 311 -4.22 0.93 -9.27
N SER A 312 -3.58 2.06 -8.96
CA SER A 312 -3.44 3.20 -9.88
C SER A 312 -1.99 3.32 -10.28
N ASN A 313 -1.78 3.75 -11.52
CA ASN A 313 -0.45 3.99 -12.03
C ASN A 313 -0.19 5.50 -12.04
N ILE A 314 0.63 5.98 -11.11
CA ILE A 314 1.03 7.39 -11.01
C ILE A 314 2.48 7.46 -11.44
N ASP A 315 2.72 8.01 -12.62
CA ASP A 315 4.07 8.12 -13.19
C ASP A 315 4.89 6.82 -13.25
N ASN A 316 4.25 5.75 -13.75
CA ASN A 316 4.80 4.39 -13.83
C ASN A 316 5.01 3.71 -12.48
N ILE A 317 4.55 4.31 -11.39
CA ILE A 317 4.57 3.72 -10.05
C ILE A 317 3.17 3.19 -9.73
N LYS A 318 3.10 1.89 -9.45
CA LYS A 318 1.86 1.25 -9.00
C LYS A 318 1.65 1.57 -7.52
N VAL A 319 0.51 2.21 -7.23
CA VAL A 319 0.05 2.49 -5.87
C VAL A 319 -1.30 1.82 -5.65
N ALA A 320 -1.61 1.41 -4.43
CA ALA A 320 -2.93 0.90 -4.08
C ALA A 320 -3.99 1.99 -4.30
N ARG A 321 -5.15 1.62 -4.88
CA ARG A 321 -6.29 2.55 -4.98
C ARG A 321 -6.94 2.74 -3.63
N LEU A 322 -7.25 3.98 -3.28
CA LEU A 322 -7.96 4.27 -2.04
C LEU A 322 -9.46 4.25 -2.24
N MET A 323 -10.20 3.98 -1.16
CA MET A 323 -11.63 4.20 -1.08
C MET A 323 -11.95 4.86 0.26
N PHE A 324 -12.58 6.03 0.21
CA PHE A 324 -13.15 6.65 1.40
C PHE A 324 -14.47 5.97 1.73
N PHE A 325 -14.72 5.78 3.01
CA PHE A 325 -15.87 5.04 3.51
C PHE A 325 -16.62 5.87 4.54
N ASN A 326 -17.95 5.93 4.42
CA ASN A 326 -18.82 6.60 5.37
C ASN A 326 -19.94 5.68 5.88
N GLY A 327 -20.00 5.59 7.20
CA GLY A 327 -21.17 5.11 7.92
C GLY A 327 -22.27 6.15 7.98
N VAL A 328 -23.45 5.85 7.42
CA VAL A 328 -24.57 6.82 7.32
C VAL A 328 -25.67 6.64 8.36
N CYS A 329 -25.55 5.67 9.26
CA CYS A 329 -26.52 5.42 10.34
C CYS A 329 -27.96 5.28 9.80
N ARG A 330 -28.11 4.52 8.71
CA ARG A 330 -29.35 4.37 7.96
C ARG A 330 -29.40 2.98 7.30
N SER A 331 -30.58 2.39 7.20
CA SER A 331 -30.83 1.20 6.38
C SER A 331 -31.57 1.58 5.11
N ASN A 332 -31.91 0.58 4.29
CA ASN A 332 -32.80 0.74 3.15
C ASN A 332 -34.25 1.08 3.56
N VAL A 333 -34.66 0.80 4.81
CA VAL A 333 -36.01 1.08 5.32
C VAL A 333 -36.11 2.34 6.18
N GLY A 334 -35.00 2.92 6.65
CA GLY A 334 -35.07 4.13 7.47
C GLY A 334 -33.80 4.45 8.27
N PRO A 335 -33.84 5.53 9.08
CA PRO A 335 -32.72 5.89 9.97
C PRO A 335 -32.49 4.83 11.04
N ARG A 336 -31.23 4.65 11.45
CA ARG A 336 -30.82 3.82 12.59
C ARG A 336 -30.61 4.73 13.81
N THR A 337 -31.68 5.02 14.52
CA THR A 337 -31.69 5.96 15.66
C THR A 337 -30.93 5.42 16.88
N GLU A 338 -30.69 4.11 16.94
CA GLU A 338 -29.92 3.43 17.98
C GLU A 338 -28.42 3.74 17.95
N ILE A 339 -27.91 4.19 16.80
CA ILE A 339 -26.49 4.52 16.60
C ILE A 339 -26.34 5.91 15.96
N PRO A 340 -26.72 6.99 16.65
CA PRO A 340 -26.71 8.33 16.08
C PRO A 340 -25.28 8.82 15.80
N ASN A 341 -25.14 9.66 14.78
CA ASN A 341 -23.91 10.37 14.45
C ASN A 341 -24.18 11.87 14.23
N ASN A 342 -23.98 12.67 15.27
CA ASN A 342 -24.12 14.13 15.20
C ASN A 342 -23.07 14.80 14.30
N ASN A 343 -22.01 14.07 13.93
CA ASN A 343 -20.95 14.52 13.05
C ASN A 343 -21.14 14.10 11.58
N LEU A 344 -22.21 13.39 11.24
CA LEU A 344 -22.40 12.77 9.92
C LEU A 344 -22.20 13.75 8.75
N LYS A 345 -22.83 14.94 8.81
CA LYS A 345 -22.68 15.95 7.74
C LYS A 345 -21.23 16.41 7.55
N TYR A 346 -20.45 16.50 8.64
CA TYR A 346 -19.05 16.90 8.60
C TYR A 346 -18.17 15.77 8.05
N ASN A 347 -18.45 14.51 8.43
CA ASN A 347 -17.74 13.35 7.89
C ASN A 347 -17.97 13.24 6.36
N LEU A 348 -19.23 13.41 5.92
CA LEU A 348 -19.60 13.40 4.51
C LEU A 348 -18.92 14.52 3.73
N ALA A 349 -18.93 15.75 4.24
CA ALA A 349 -18.24 16.88 3.62
C ALA A 349 -16.73 16.66 3.53
N PHE A 350 -16.11 16.17 4.61
CA PHE A 350 -14.67 15.93 4.64
C PHE A 350 -14.24 14.88 3.60
N SER A 351 -14.94 13.74 3.53
CA SER A 351 -14.66 12.72 2.52
C SER A 351 -14.95 13.21 1.07
N LEU A 352 -15.93 14.09 0.87
CA LEU A 352 -16.24 14.68 -0.43
C LEU A 352 -15.11 15.61 -0.91
N ASP A 353 -14.59 16.46 -0.02
CA ASP A 353 -13.43 17.31 -0.33
C ASP A 353 -12.19 16.47 -0.64
N MET A 354 -11.93 15.43 0.16
CA MET A 354 -10.85 14.48 -0.10
C MET A 354 -11.00 13.80 -1.48
N GLN A 355 -12.21 13.37 -1.84
CA GLN A 355 -12.49 12.77 -3.15
C GLN A 355 -12.28 13.75 -4.30
N MET A 356 -12.83 14.96 -4.21
CA MET A 356 -12.69 15.98 -5.24
C MET A 356 -11.22 16.38 -5.43
N GLU A 357 -10.48 16.56 -4.34
CA GLU A 357 -9.08 16.96 -4.42
C GLU A 357 -8.19 15.82 -4.96
N ALA A 358 -8.48 14.57 -4.57
CA ALA A 358 -7.84 13.39 -5.17
C ALA A 358 -8.07 13.34 -6.68
N MET A 359 -9.30 13.58 -7.15
CA MET A 359 -9.65 13.59 -8.58
C MET A 359 -8.88 14.66 -9.38
N LYS A 360 -8.58 15.81 -8.77
CA LYS A 360 -7.79 16.89 -9.41
C LYS A 360 -6.30 16.60 -9.43
N MET A 361 -5.75 16.14 -8.30
CA MET A 361 -4.32 16.01 -8.08
C MET A 361 -3.77 14.68 -8.62
N PHE A 362 -4.54 13.60 -8.52
CA PHE A 362 -4.15 12.24 -8.86
C PHE A 362 -5.31 11.50 -9.55
N PRO A 363 -5.60 11.81 -10.84
CA PRO A 363 -6.73 11.23 -11.55
C PRO A 363 -6.74 9.69 -11.50
N GLY A 364 -7.87 9.12 -11.08
CA GLY A 364 -8.04 7.66 -10.96
C GLY A 364 -7.46 7.04 -9.68
N PHE A 365 -6.84 7.81 -8.79
CA PHE A 365 -6.24 7.31 -7.54
C PHE A 365 -7.26 6.73 -6.56
N THR A 366 -8.48 7.29 -6.50
CA THR A 366 -9.54 6.83 -5.61
C THR A 366 -10.64 6.07 -6.36
N LYS A 367 -11.36 5.19 -5.67
CA LYS A 367 -12.71 4.76 -6.04
C LYS A 367 -13.73 5.84 -5.64
N LYS A 368 -15.01 5.67 -5.97
CA LYS A 368 -16.08 6.50 -5.37
C LYS A 368 -16.16 6.25 -3.85
N ILE A 369 -16.64 7.24 -3.11
CA ILE A 369 -16.87 7.14 -1.67
C ILE A 369 -17.93 6.07 -1.42
N TYR A 370 -17.66 5.12 -0.55
CA TYR A 370 -18.58 4.03 -0.25
C TYR A 370 -19.45 4.37 0.96
N LEU A 371 -20.77 4.16 0.84
CA LEU A 371 -21.72 4.38 1.92
C LEU A 371 -22.22 3.05 2.49
N LYS A 372 -22.18 2.91 3.81
CA LYS A 372 -22.69 1.73 4.52
C LYS A 372 -23.55 2.13 5.71
N GLY A 373 -24.49 1.26 6.08
CA GLY A 373 -25.58 1.65 6.99
C GLY A 373 -25.19 1.85 8.45
N TYR A 374 -24.10 1.26 8.95
CA TYR A 374 -23.67 1.38 10.34
C TYR A 374 -22.84 2.66 10.60
N ARG A 375 -22.40 2.88 11.85
CA ARG A 375 -21.74 4.13 12.29
C ARG A 375 -20.22 4.09 12.31
N TYR A 376 -19.61 2.92 12.52
CA TYR A 376 -18.14 2.71 12.47
C TYR A 376 -17.31 3.70 13.30
N ASN A 377 -17.75 4.02 14.52
CA ASN A 377 -17.13 5.02 15.40
C ASN A 377 -16.96 6.44 14.81
N MET A 378 -17.52 6.74 13.63
CA MET A 378 -17.31 8.03 12.95
C MET A 378 -17.90 9.23 13.71
N HIS A 379 -18.86 8.98 14.61
CA HIS A 379 -19.39 9.98 15.54
C HIS A 379 -18.37 10.61 16.50
N LEU A 380 -17.15 10.08 16.60
CA LEU A 380 -16.13 10.57 17.52
C LEU A 380 -15.54 11.93 17.12
N ALA A 381 -15.57 12.32 15.84
CA ALA A 381 -15.02 13.59 15.39
C ALA A 381 -15.72 14.14 14.14
N LYS A 382 -15.63 15.47 13.93
CA LYS A 382 -16.19 16.14 12.73
C LYS A 382 -15.46 15.73 11.45
N ARG A 383 -14.12 15.71 11.47
CA ARG A 383 -13.28 15.25 10.35
C ARG A 383 -12.79 13.82 10.60
N TYR A 384 -13.75 12.92 10.82
CA TYR A 384 -13.48 11.50 10.87
C TYR A 384 -13.58 10.91 9.46
N MET A 385 -12.62 10.07 9.07
CA MET A 385 -12.66 9.33 7.82
C MET A 385 -12.16 7.90 8.01
N LEU A 386 -12.91 6.93 7.50
CA LEU A 386 -12.42 5.57 7.29
C LEU A 386 -11.83 5.48 5.88
N VAL A 387 -10.63 4.93 5.77
CA VAL A 387 -9.90 4.83 4.49
C VAL A 387 -9.48 3.39 4.24
N GLU A 388 -9.96 2.84 3.14
CA GLU A 388 -9.53 1.53 2.64
C GLU A 388 -8.35 1.70 1.69
N VAL A 389 -7.20 1.13 2.04
CA VAL A 389 -5.96 1.21 1.27
C VAL A 389 -5.76 -0.04 0.42
N GLY A 390 -6.26 0.00 -0.81
CA GLY A 390 -6.26 -1.17 -1.68
C GLY A 390 -7.08 -2.31 -1.09
N ASN A 391 -6.65 -3.54 -1.31
CA ASN A 391 -7.23 -4.73 -0.70
C ASN A 391 -6.18 -5.79 -0.33
N ASN A 392 -6.63 -6.91 0.22
CA ASN A 392 -5.82 -8.09 0.56
C ASN A 392 -4.96 -8.67 -0.59
N LYS A 393 -5.17 -8.29 -1.85
CA LYS A 393 -4.34 -8.71 -2.99
C LYS A 393 -3.24 -7.72 -3.35
N ASN A 394 -3.26 -6.50 -2.80
CA ASN A 394 -2.18 -5.52 -2.95
C ASN A 394 -0.94 -5.93 -2.16
N THR A 395 0.23 -5.40 -2.54
CA THR A 395 1.45 -5.51 -1.74
C THR A 395 1.52 -4.41 -0.69
N VAL A 396 2.31 -4.63 0.38
CA VAL A 396 2.60 -3.63 1.40
C VAL A 396 3.21 -2.37 0.78
N LEU A 397 4.11 -2.53 -0.21
CA LEU A 397 4.73 -1.38 -0.89
C LEU A 397 3.72 -0.58 -1.72
N GLU A 398 2.81 -1.24 -2.45
CA GLU A 398 1.74 -0.54 -3.17
C GLU A 398 0.88 0.29 -2.19
N ALA A 399 0.60 -0.24 -1.00
CA ALA A 399 -0.15 0.45 0.05
C ALA A 399 0.63 1.62 0.67
N LYS A 400 1.92 1.43 0.98
CA LYS A 400 2.80 2.52 1.47
C LYS A 400 2.95 3.63 0.45
N TYR A 401 3.14 3.29 -0.83
CA TYR A 401 3.23 4.31 -1.88
C TYR A 401 1.93 5.11 -2.03
N ALA A 402 0.77 4.53 -1.75
CA ALA A 402 -0.50 5.26 -1.73
C ALA A 402 -0.57 6.32 -0.62
N MET A 403 0.22 6.20 0.45
CA MET A 403 0.24 7.20 1.53
C MET A 403 0.86 8.53 1.10
N ILE A 404 1.75 8.53 0.10
CA ILE A 404 2.38 9.75 -0.42
C ILE A 404 1.34 10.70 -1.06
N PRO A 405 0.56 10.30 -2.10
CA PRO A 405 -0.50 11.13 -2.63
C PRO A 405 -1.59 11.39 -1.60
N PHE A 406 -1.92 10.42 -0.73
CA PHE A 406 -2.91 10.62 0.32
C PHE A 406 -2.55 11.73 1.30
N ALA A 407 -1.32 11.74 1.83
CA ALA A 407 -0.85 12.79 2.73
C ALA A 407 -0.84 14.16 2.04
N LYS A 408 -0.51 14.22 0.75
CA LYS A 408 -0.56 15.46 -0.05
C LYS A 408 -1.98 15.99 -0.22
N ILE A 409 -2.94 15.10 -0.54
CA ILE A 409 -4.36 15.45 -0.65
C ILE A 409 -4.89 15.91 0.71
N LEU A 410 -4.61 15.16 1.78
CA LEU A 410 -5.04 15.49 3.13
C LEU A 410 -4.54 16.87 3.54
N ASN A 411 -3.23 17.13 3.38
CA ASN A 411 -2.66 18.43 3.67
C ASN A 411 -3.31 19.55 2.84
N LYS A 412 -3.62 19.30 1.56
CA LYS A 412 -4.29 20.29 0.70
C LYS A 412 -5.69 20.63 1.21
N VAL A 413 -6.51 19.63 1.50
CA VAL A 413 -7.87 19.81 2.06
C VAL A 413 -7.83 20.52 3.42
N LEU A 414 -6.87 20.19 4.28
CA LEU A 414 -6.74 20.80 5.60
C LEU A 414 -6.18 22.24 5.57
N THR A 415 -5.70 22.73 4.42
CA THR A 415 -5.07 24.05 4.30
C THR A 415 -5.79 25.02 3.38
N THR A 416 -6.55 24.53 2.40
CA THR A 416 -7.23 25.36 1.40
C THR A 416 -8.72 25.02 1.34
N ASN A 417 -9.56 26.03 1.08
CA ASN A 417 -10.98 25.85 0.73
C ASN A 417 -11.13 25.75 -0.79
#